data_AF-A0A5C7S847-F1
#
_entry.id   AF-A0A5C7S847-F1
#
_cell.length_a   1.000
_cell.length_b   1.000
_cell.length_c   1.000
_cell.angle_alpha   90.00
_cell.angle_beta   90.00
_cell.angle_gamma   90.00
#
_symmetry.space_group_name_H-M   'P 1'
#
loop_
_entity.id
_entity.type
_entity.pdbx_description
1 polymer ?
#
loop_
_entity_poly.entity_id
_entity_poly.type
_entity_poly.pdbx_seq_one_letter_code
_entity_poly.pdbx_strand_id
1 'polypeptide(L)'
;MPSSFFGQVWLVSRCHWSRTLAEISSRVSPVAHLRPITVPTAAAIAHASKPSSACPGSRCTRSNKALSTATLRSLRSGQRAASASRRCAAKTTSCRSTNPLSTPFAGCSGEAACAVIRLVTVINEGAIDMEATSLLQSFAIAKDGRVVSVDEVERGQACGCTCPACRRPLIARQGEVRVWHFAHATGADCEGGAESALHLAAKTAIERAGGITLPGLSVKRTLTLPDGRRGTGEASIPETWIDFSEVRTEVHLGAVIPDVVGTAGMQSYLIEVGVTHFVDTDKRAILKGLGNPSIEIDLHSLDREAWDWPALEEIVVHGVSGKHWLAYPGHEALVAQATERARAAAQALPLPMLPPEAPQNAKPTRTRYWPDGRIVDLVDFPFGVVLWSPYDAQFNEVVKAWCRRFGGRWQQSHKNWLFPLQAKPFLVAEIGKRQTRPPGANA
;
A
#
# COMPACT_ATOMS: atom_id res chain seq x y z
N MET A 1 -16.53 6.81 -73.23
CA MET A 1 -16.07 8.21 -73.33
C MET A 1 -17.29 9.11 -73.40
N PRO A 2 -17.28 10.31 -72.76
CA PRO A 2 -16.40 10.71 -71.64
C PRO A 2 -16.88 9.96 -70.36
N SER A 3 -17.12 10.45 -69.13
CA SER A 3 -16.86 11.70 -68.34
C SER A 3 -17.12 11.39 -66.84
N SER A 4 -16.57 12.04 -65.80
CA SER A 4 -15.35 12.85 -65.64
C SER A 4 -15.12 13.17 -64.14
N PHE A 5 -14.08 12.62 -63.50
CA PHE A 5 -13.48 13.08 -62.21
C PHE A 5 -14.36 13.03 -60.93
N PHE A 6 -13.86 13.14 -59.67
CA PHE A 6 -12.52 13.43 -59.11
C PHE A 6 -12.33 12.75 -57.72
N GLY A 7 -11.08 12.45 -57.30
CA GLY A 7 -10.67 12.19 -55.90
C GLY A 7 -10.88 10.74 -55.39
N GLN A 8 -9.87 9.89 -55.16
CA GLN A 8 -8.75 9.96 -54.18
C GLN A 8 -9.20 10.21 -52.73
N VAL A 9 -8.70 9.56 -51.66
CA VAL A 9 -7.89 8.35 -51.34
C VAL A 9 -7.60 8.51 -49.84
N TRP A 10 -7.74 7.48 -49.02
CA TRP A 10 -6.96 7.33 -47.77
C TRP A 10 -6.75 5.85 -47.50
N LEU A 11 -5.54 5.48 -47.10
CA LEU A 11 -5.09 4.09 -46.98
C LEU A 11 -4.69 3.82 -45.51
N VAL A 12 -5.26 2.78 -44.90
CA VAL A 12 -4.78 2.23 -43.62
C VAL A 12 -4.77 0.70 -43.71
N SER A 13 -3.63 0.11 -43.40
CA SER A 13 -3.30 -1.27 -43.76
C SER A 13 -4.00 -2.35 -42.91
N ARG A 14 -4.36 -3.47 -43.56
CA ARG A 14 -4.68 -4.74 -42.91
C ARG A 14 -3.85 -5.88 -43.54
N CYS A 15 -2.78 -6.30 -42.86
CA CYS A 15 -2.21 -7.64 -43.05
C CYS A 15 -2.69 -8.51 -41.88
N HIS A 16 -3.50 -9.55 -42.11
CA HIS A 16 -3.07 -10.85 -42.62
C HIS A 16 -2.09 -11.57 -41.69
N TRP A 17 -2.66 -12.37 -40.78
CA TRP A 17 -2.03 -13.61 -40.31
C TRP A 17 -2.61 -14.75 -41.14
N SER A 18 -1.74 -15.52 -41.80
CA SER A 18 -2.10 -16.68 -42.62
C SER A 18 -2.35 -17.92 -41.75
N ARG A 19 -3.18 -18.84 -42.27
CA ARG A 19 -3.46 -20.13 -41.63
C ARG A 19 -2.37 -21.15 -41.95
N THR A 20 -2.07 -22.00 -40.98
CA THR A 20 -1.74 -23.42 -41.19
C THR A 20 -2.51 -24.25 -40.16
N LEU A 21 -2.89 -25.48 -40.53
CA LEU A 21 -3.79 -26.35 -39.79
C LEU A 21 -3.51 -27.82 -40.19
N ALA A 22 -4.05 -28.77 -39.41
CA ALA A 22 -3.86 -30.22 -39.54
C ALA A 22 -2.42 -30.71 -39.20
N GLU A 23 -2.17 -31.87 -38.59
CA GLU A 23 -3.01 -32.98 -38.06
C GLU A 23 -2.60 -33.27 -36.58
N ILE A 24 -3.20 -34.13 -35.75
CA ILE A 24 -3.80 -35.49 -35.89
C ILE A 24 -5.05 -35.63 -34.98
N SER A 25 -5.91 -36.63 -35.24
CA SER A 25 -7.19 -36.87 -34.55
C SER A 25 -7.30 -38.23 -33.80
N SER A 26 -8.25 -38.32 -32.86
CA SER A 26 -8.67 -39.49 -32.05
C SER A 26 -7.68 -39.97 -30.96
N ARG A 27 -8.09 -40.48 -29.79
CA ARG A 27 -9.29 -41.27 -29.40
C ARG A 27 -9.89 -40.86 -28.04
N VAL A 28 -10.96 -41.54 -27.60
CA VAL A 28 -11.83 -41.18 -26.45
C VAL A 28 -12.00 -42.33 -25.45
N SER A 29 -11.60 -42.09 -24.17
CA SER A 29 -12.11 -42.71 -22.91
C SER A 29 -12.04 -44.25 -22.72
N PRO A 30 -12.35 -44.83 -21.53
CA PRO A 30 -12.77 -44.23 -20.25
C PRO A 30 -12.00 -44.65 -18.96
N VAL A 31 -12.25 -43.88 -17.90
CA VAL A 31 -12.35 -44.23 -16.45
C VAL A 31 -11.64 -45.48 -15.90
N ALA A 32 -10.82 -45.26 -14.85
CA ALA A 32 -10.58 -46.25 -13.78
C ALA A 32 -10.54 -45.55 -12.41
N HIS A 33 -11.20 -46.14 -11.39
CA HIS A 33 -11.10 -45.69 -9.99
C HIS A 33 -9.92 -46.34 -9.28
N LEU A 34 -9.21 -45.58 -8.43
CA LEU A 34 -8.34 -46.12 -7.39
C LEU A 34 -8.65 -45.49 -6.04
N ARG A 35 -8.58 -46.29 -4.98
CA ARG A 35 -8.82 -45.91 -3.58
C ARG A 35 -7.49 -45.59 -2.86
N PRO A 36 -7.51 -44.81 -1.77
CA PRO A 36 -6.30 -44.46 -1.04
C PRO A 36 -5.65 -45.69 -0.37
N ILE A 37 -4.31 -45.68 -0.29
CA ILE A 37 -3.52 -46.66 0.47
C ILE A 37 -3.31 -46.11 1.88
N THR A 38 -3.78 -46.84 2.90
CA THR A 38 -3.50 -46.56 4.31
C THR A 38 -2.19 -47.21 4.75
N VAL A 39 -1.27 -46.43 5.33
CA VAL A 39 -0.05 -46.94 5.97
C VAL A 39 -0.34 -47.24 7.45
N PRO A 40 -0.02 -48.43 7.98
CA PRO A 40 -0.23 -48.77 9.40
C PRO A 40 0.91 -48.28 10.30
N THR A 41 0.55 -47.85 11.51
CA THR A 41 1.52 -47.41 12.55
C THR A 41 1.82 -48.54 13.54
N ALA A 42 3.11 -48.85 13.73
CA ALA A 42 3.63 -49.63 14.85
C ALA A 42 5.00 -49.04 15.23
N ALA A 43 5.20 -48.44 16.41
CA ALA A 43 5.23 -49.03 17.76
C ALA A 43 6.63 -49.56 18.14
N ALA A 44 7.11 -49.17 19.32
CA ALA A 44 8.53 -49.18 19.66
C ALA A 44 9.03 -50.48 20.31
N ILE A 45 10.33 -50.75 20.16
CA ILE A 45 11.15 -51.58 21.05
C ILE A 45 12.45 -50.82 21.33
N ALA A 46 12.97 -50.91 22.55
CA ALA A 46 14.24 -50.32 22.96
C ALA A 46 15.22 -51.42 23.40
N HIS A 47 16.54 -51.17 23.35
CA HIS A 47 17.46 -51.42 24.47
C HIS A 47 18.87 -50.83 24.22
N ALA A 48 19.61 -50.65 25.32
CA ALA A 48 20.83 -49.85 25.43
C ALA A 48 22.14 -50.56 25.01
N SER A 49 23.20 -49.77 24.75
CA SER A 49 24.53 -49.94 25.39
C SER A 49 25.49 -48.75 25.13
N LYS A 50 26.57 -48.65 25.93
CA LYS A 50 27.64 -47.61 25.91
C LYS A 50 29.02 -48.28 25.57
N PRO A 51 30.19 -47.60 25.66
CA PRO A 51 30.71 -46.46 24.89
C PRO A 51 32.13 -46.77 24.32
N SER A 52 33.04 -45.77 24.24
CA SER A 52 34.51 -45.83 23.93
C SER A 52 34.90 -45.80 22.42
N SER A 53 36.05 -45.25 21.99
CA SER A 53 37.04 -44.35 22.64
C SER A 53 38.05 -43.70 21.65
N ALA A 54 38.69 -42.61 22.13
CA ALA A 54 40.07 -42.15 21.86
C ALA A 54 40.50 -41.58 20.49
N CYS A 55 41.21 -40.44 20.56
CA CYS A 55 42.15 -39.94 19.55
C CYS A 55 43.58 -40.46 19.80
N PRO A 56 44.45 -40.48 18.80
CA PRO A 56 45.62 -39.57 18.77
C PRO A 56 45.94 -39.03 17.35
N GLY A 57 46.90 -38.10 17.11
CA GLY A 57 47.71 -37.30 18.04
C GLY A 57 49.17 -37.02 17.60
N SER A 58 49.41 -36.04 16.73
CA SER A 58 50.74 -35.43 16.41
C SER A 58 50.54 -34.12 15.60
N ARG A 59 51.31 -33.02 15.62
CA ARG A 59 52.63 -32.57 16.17
C ARG A 59 53.78 -32.42 15.14
N CYS A 60 53.95 -31.21 14.59
CA CYS A 60 55.19 -30.54 14.10
C CYS A 60 54.87 -29.03 13.96
N THR A 61 55.54 -27.98 14.47
CA THR A 61 56.94 -27.55 14.75
C THR A 61 57.61 -26.67 13.68
N ARG A 62 57.63 -25.35 13.94
CA ARG A 62 58.64 -24.31 13.58
C ARG A 62 59.39 -24.36 12.23
N SER A 63 59.26 -23.29 11.46
CA SER A 63 60.35 -22.31 11.18
C SER A 63 59.75 -21.02 10.56
N ASN A 64 60.09 -19.80 10.99
CA ASN A 64 61.36 -19.05 10.95
C ASN A 64 61.88 -18.70 9.53
N LYS A 65 61.59 -17.47 9.09
CA LYS A 65 62.56 -16.58 8.42
C LYS A 65 62.15 -15.11 8.58
N ALA A 66 63.14 -14.22 8.55
CA ALA A 66 63.00 -12.77 8.68
C ALA A 66 63.93 -12.07 7.65
N LEU A 67 64.05 -10.74 7.73
CA LEU A 67 64.82 -9.84 6.84
C LEU A 67 64.08 -9.53 5.51
N SER A 68 64.23 -8.35 4.88
CA SER A 68 65.11 -7.20 5.18
C SER A 68 64.46 -5.83 4.95
N THR A 69 64.92 -4.85 5.73
CA THR A 69 64.77 -3.40 5.62
C THR A 69 65.29 -2.75 4.33
N ALA A 70 64.58 -1.72 3.84
CA ALA A 70 65.07 -0.42 3.35
C ALA A 70 63.82 0.47 3.05
N THR A 71 63.55 1.67 3.60
CA THR A 71 64.32 2.81 4.15
C THR A 71 64.82 3.82 3.10
N LEU A 72 64.17 5.01 3.05
CA LEU A 72 64.67 6.40 2.86
C LEU A 72 63.50 7.28 2.34
N ARG A 73 63.06 8.34 3.07
CA ARG A 73 63.48 9.78 2.97
C ARG A 73 63.00 10.50 1.68
N SER A 74 62.62 11.78 1.68
CA SER A 74 62.47 12.83 2.72
C SER A 74 61.81 14.10 2.12
N LEU A 75 61.63 15.14 2.96
CA LEU A 75 61.27 16.56 2.69
C LEU A 75 59.75 16.86 2.74
N ARG A 76 59.23 17.75 3.62
CA ARG A 76 59.54 19.18 3.97
C ARG A 76 58.96 20.16 2.92
N SER A 77 58.31 21.28 3.28
CA SER A 77 58.07 21.88 4.62
C SER A 77 57.10 23.08 4.61
N GLY A 78 56.43 23.32 5.75
CA GLY A 78 56.02 24.66 6.21
C GLY A 78 54.62 25.14 5.77
N GLN A 79 54.02 26.15 6.42
CA GLN A 79 54.42 26.83 7.67
C GLN A 79 53.20 27.39 8.44
N ARG A 80 53.45 27.94 9.64
CA ARG A 80 52.46 28.37 10.65
C ARG A 80 51.62 29.59 10.23
N ALA A 81 50.42 29.69 10.80
CA ALA A 81 49.90 30.93 11.37
C ALA A 81 49.12 30.61 12.66
N ALA A 82 48.99 31.58 13.58
CA ALA A 82 48.23 31.42 14.83
C ALA A 82 47.63 32.77 15.26
N SER A 83 46.45 32.72 15.86
CA SER A 83 45.82 33.89 16.51
C SER A 83 45.07 33.43 17.76
N ALA A 84 45.28 34.13 18.87
CA ALA A 84 44.57 33.89 20.13
C ALA A 84 43.82 35.16 20.55
N SER A 85 42.68 34.99 21.22
CA SER A 85 42.01 36.05 21.97
C SER A 85 41.63 35.53 23.36
N ARG A 86 41.38 36.45 24.31
CA ARG A 86 41.11 36.15 25.72
C ARG A 86 40.06 37.10 26.29
N ARG A 87 39.48 36.69 27.42
CA ARG A 87 38.58 37.48 28.31
C ARG A 87 37.17 37.67 27.70
N CYS A 88 36.11 37.93 28.47
CA CYS A 88 36.03 38.26 29.91
C CYS A 88 35.27 37.22 30.75
N ALA A 89 35.31 37.41 32.07
CA ALA A 89 34.51 36.67 33.04
C ALA A 89 33.54 37.64 33.76
N ALA A 90 32.42 37.11 34.24
CA ALA A 90 31.51 37.79 35.17
C ALA A 90 31.07 36.80 36.25
N LYS A 91 30.71 37.32 37.44
CA LYS A 91 30.18 36.60 38.60
C LYS A 91 28.83 37.20 39.01
N THR A 92 28.16 36.53 39.95
CA THR A 92 26.98 36.97 40.72
C THR A 92 25.67 37.01 39.89
N THR A 93 24.47 36.79 40.46
CA THR A 93 24.09 36.59 41.87
C THR A 93 22.92 35.60 41.99
N SER A 94 22.71 34.99 43.16
CA SER A 94 21.52 34.20 43.50
C SER A 94 20.37 35.07 44.00
N CYS A 95 19.12 34.71 43.68
CA CYS A 95 17.91 35.16 44.40
C CYS A 95 17.06 33.95 44.83
N ARG A 96 16.38 34.08 45.97
CA ARG A 96 15.58 33.02 46.63
C ARG A 96 14.36 33.66 47.30
N SER A 97 13.15 33.19 46.97
CA SER A 97 11.88 33.53 47.63
C SER A 97 10.89 32.41 47.28
N THR A 98 10.45 31.50 48.16
CA THR A 98 9.66 31.56 49.42
C THR A 98 8.15 31.73 49.22
N ASN A 99 7.40 30.66 49.53
CA ASN A 99 5.92 30.62 49.65
C ASN A 99 5.45 31.40 50.89
N PRO A 100 4.17 31.81 50.94
CA PRO A 100 3.16 31.10 51.75
C PRO A 100 1.94 30.66 50.90
N LEU A 101 1.20 29.57 51.15
CA LEU A 101 0.53 29.01 52.36
C LEU A 101 -0.82 29.66 52.74
N SER A 102 -1.92 28.89 52.50
CA SER A 102 -3.16 28.74 53.32
C SER A 102 -4.11 29.92 53.59
N THR A 103 -5.45 29.77 53.75
CA THR A 103 -6.38 28.62 53.48
C THR A 103 -7.79 29.14 53.04
N PRO A 104 -8.98 28.87 53.65
CA PRO A 104 -10.13 28.39 52.85
C PRO A 104 -11.45 29.19 53.00
N PHE A 105 -12.47 28.88 52.19
CA PHE A 105 -13.88 29.12 52.56
C PHE A 105 -14.82 28.04 51.99
N ALA A 106 -15.99 27.88 52.63
CA ALA A 106 -16.93 26.79 52.40
C ALA A 106 -17.91 27.01 51.22
N GLY A 107 -18.55 25.94 50.75
CA GLY A 107 -19.51 25.96 49.65
C GLY A 107 -20.98 26.14 50.06
N CYS A 108 -21.86 26.19 49.05
CA CYS A 108 -23.32 26.12 49.18
C CYS A 108 -23.90 25.11 48.19
N SER A 109 -25.08 24.58 48.51
CA SER A 109 -25.87 23.66 47.69
C SER A 109 -26.89 24.38 46.79
N GLY A 110 -27.37 23.71 45.75
CA GLY A 110 -28.51 24.17 44.94
C GLY A 110 -28.54 23.54 43.54
N GLU A 111 -29.52 22.69 43.26
CA GLU A 111 -29.77 22.15 41.93
C GLU A 111 -30.60 23.13 41.07
N ALA A 112 -30.20 23.32 39.81
CA ALA A 112 -31.07 23.88 38.78
C ALA A 112 -30.59 23.40 37.38
N ALA A 113 -31.21 22.34 36.87
CA ALA A 113 -30.89 21.84 35.53
C ALA A 113 -31.46 22.78 34.45
N CYS A 114 -30.58 23.42 33.67
CA CYS A 114 -30.97 24.16 32.47
C CYS A 114 -30.16 23.66 31.27
N ALA A 115 -30.82 22.93 30.37
CA ALA A 115 -30.16 22.24 29.26
C ALA A 115 -29.83 23.20 28.11
N VAL A 116 -28.60 23.70 28.09
CA VAL A 116 -28.03 24.41 26.93
C VAL A 116 -27.23 23.41 26.09
N ILE A 117 -27.78 23.04 24.93
CA ILE A 117 -27.06 22.23 23.93
C ILE A 117 -25.96 23.09 23.31
N ARG A 118 -24.75 23.04 23.90
CA ARG A 118 -23.54 23.56 23.26
C ARG A 118 -22.99 22.51 22.31
N LEU A 119 -22.96 22.85 21.03
CA LEU A 119 -22.30 22.07 19.99
C LEU A 119 -20.79 22.08 20.27
N VAL A 120 -20.24 20.99 20.82
CA VAL A 120 -18.80 20.85 21.05
C VAL A 120 -18.13 20.48 19.74
N THR A 121 -17.66 21.49 19.01
CA THR A 121 -16.69 21.29 17.94
C THR A 121 -15.40 20.78 18.56
N VAL A 122 -15.09 19.50 18.37
CA VAL A 122 -13.81 18.92 18.80
C VAL A 122 -12.71 19.36 17.83
N ILE A 123 -12.18 20.56 18.05
CA ILE A 123 -10.89 20.97 17.51
C ILE A 123 -9.82 20.19 18.27
N ASN A 124 -9.32 19.12 17.65
CA ASN A 124 -8.27 18.27 18.21
C ASN A 124 -6.88 18.89 18.02
N GLU A 125 -6.70 20.13 18.47
CA GLU A 125 -5.42 20.83 18.48
C GLU A 125 -4.68 20.47 19.78
N GLY A 126 -4.07 19.29 19.74
CA GLY A 126 -3.38 18.66 20.86
C GLY A 126 -2.26 17.75 20.35
N ALA A 127 -1.39 18.29 19.49
CA ALA A 127 -0.11 17.67 19.18
C ALA A 127 0.75 17.70 20.44
N ILE A 128 0.62 16.65 21.26
CA ILE A 128 1.61 16.34 22.29
C ILE A 128 2.83 15.86 21.52
N ASP A 129 3.87 16.69 21.45
CA ASP A 129 5.19 16.21 21.03
C ASP A 129 5.64 15.16 22.05
N MET A 130 5.40 13.88 21.74
CA MET A 130 6.02 12.77 22.45
C MET A 130 7.51 12.83 22.11
N GLU A 131 8.26 13.50 22.99
CA GLU A 131 9.72 13.57 22.98
C GLU A 131 10.25 12.14 22.87
N ALA A 132 10.74 11.78 21.67
CA ALA A 132 10.92 10.39 21.29
C ALA A 132 11.85 9.67 22.28
N THR A 133 11.33 8.65 22.95
CA THR A 133 12.04 7.87 23.97
C THR A 133 13.35 7.36 23.40
N SER A 134 14.46 8.00 23.76
CA SER A 134 15.77 7.74 23.16
C SER A 134 16.17 6.29 23.41
N LEU A 135 16.22 5.50 22.33
CA LEU A 135 16.39 4.04 22.39
C LEU A 135 17.63 3.68 23.19
N LEU A 136 17.43 3.01 24.33
CA LEU A 136 18.53 2.58 25.17
C LEU A 136 19.21 1.34 24.55
N GLN A 137 20.54 1.33 24.54
CA GLN A 137 21.29 0.19 24.00
C GLN A 137 21.21 -1.02 24.95
N SER A 138 20.25 -1.92 24.74
CA SER A 138 20.10 -3.13 25.57
C SER A 138 21.02 -4.30 25.17
N PHE A 139 21.56 -4.32 23.95
CA PHE A 139 22.45 -5.38 23.45
C PHE A 139 23.90 -4.93 23.22
N ALA A 140 24.85 -5.86 23.28
CA ALA A 140 26.27 -5.63 22.97
C ALA A 140 27.00 -6.87 22.43
N ILE A 141 28.24 -6.70 21.99
CA ILE A 141 29.14 -7.81 21.63
C ILE A 141 30.05 -8.13 22.82
N ALA A 142 30.00 -9.37 23.30
CA ALA A 142 30.84 -9.88 24.39
C ALA A 142 32.29 -10.18 23.95
N LYS A 143 33.16 -10.46 24.92
CA LYS A 143 34.61 -10.74 24.70
C LYS A 143 34.88 -11.95 23.80
N ASP A 144 33.93 -12.88 23.68
CA ASP A 144 33.98 -14.07 22.83
C ASP A 144 33.35 -13.86 21.44
N GLY A 145 32.90 -12.63 21.14
CA GLY A 145 32.25 -12.26 19.88
C GLY A 145 30.74 -12.50 19.82
N ARG A 146 30.12 -13.13 20.82
CA ARG A 146 28.66 -13.35 20.82
C ARG A 146 27.89 -12.06 21.11
N VAL A 147 26.72 -11.92 20.52
CA VAL A 147 25.72 -10.91 20.90
C VAL A 147 25.07 -11.33 22.21
N VAL A 148 24.98 -10.39 23.16
CA VAL A 148 24.42 -10.58 24.50
C VAL A 148 23.49 -9.43 24.89
N SER A 149 22.47 -9.72 25.69
CA SER A 149 21.66 -8.72 26.40
C SER A 149 22.40 -8.18 27.62
N VAL A 150 21.98 -7.01 28.10
CA VAL A 150 22.44 -6.41 29.36
C VAL A 150 22.13 -7.29 30.59
N ASP A 151 21.17 -8.22 30.48
CA ASP A 151 20.77 -9.15 31.54
C ASP A 151 21.73 -10.36 31.67
N GLU A 152 22.47 -10.67 30.60
CA GLU A 152 23.34 -11.86 30.50
C GLU A 152 24.79 -11.60 30.99
N VAL A 153 25.08 -10.40 31.50
CA VAL A 153 26.46 -9.92 31.71
C VAL A 153 26.74 -9.39 33.12
N GLU A 154 28.02 -9.40 33.51
CA GLU A 154 28.49 -8.83 34.77
C GLU A 154 28.36 -7.30 34.82
N ARG A 155 27.89 -6.76 35.95
CA ARG A 155 27.66 -5.33 36.16
C ARG A 155 28.91 -4.46 35.90
N GLY A 156 28.69 -3.28 35.31
CA GLY A 156 29.73 -2.28 35.13
C GLY A 156 30.66 -2.59 33.96
N GLN A 157 31.97 -2.34 34.14
CA GLN A 157 33.00 -2.63 33.14
C GLN A 157 33.42 -4.11 33.11
N ALA A 158 32.99 -4.93 34.09
CA ALA A 158 33.37 -6.33 34.23
C ALA A 158 32.97 -7.16 33.00
N CYS A 159 31.77 -6.90 32.45
CA CYS A 159 31.30 -7.47 31.19
C CYS A 159 32.31 -7.36 30.04
N GLY A 160 33.11 -6.28 30.00
CA GLY A 160 34.05 -5.94 28.93
C GLY A 160 33.45 -6.05 27.52
N CYS A 161 32.16 -5.72 27.38
CA CYS A 161 31.44 -5.74 26.12
C CYS A 161 31.81 -4.52 25.26
N THR A 162 31.54 -4.62 23.96
CA THR A 162 31.86 -3.58 22.96
C THR A 162 30.63 -3.16 22.16
N CYS A 163 30.60 -1.89 21.75
CA CYS A 163 29.52 -1.34 20.93
C CYS A 163 29.57 -1.93 19.50
N PRO A 164 28.47 -2.48 18.96
CA PRO A 164 28.44 -2.98 17.58
C PRO A 164 28.86 -1.95 16.53
N ALA A 165 28.37 -0.71 16.68
CA ALA A 165 28.64 0.40 15.75
C ALA A 165 30.11 0.87 15.80
N CYS A 166 30.57 1.38 16.94
CA CYS A 166 31.88 2.05 17.04
C CYS A 166 33.00 1.21 17.66
N ARG A 167 32.72 -0.04 18.07
CA ARG A 167 33.65 -1.01 18.70
C ARG A 167 34.36 -0.54 19.98
N ARG A 168 33.97 0.60 20.55
CA ARG A 168 34.46 1.10 21.85
C ARG A 168 33.92 0.24 23.03
N PRO A 169 34.63 0.18 24.17
CA PRO A 169 34.16 -0.53 25.36
C PRO A 169 32.91 0.10 26.00
N LEU A 170 32.08 -0.75 26.57
CA LEU A 170 30.82 -0.41 27.22
C LEU A 170 30.85 -0.67 28.74
N ILE A 171 29.84 -0.15 29.43
CA ILE A 171 29.53 -0.38 30.84
C ILE A 171 28.08 -0.89 30.92
N ALA A 172 27.87 -2.07 31.51
CA ALA A 172 26.53 -2.58 31.82
C ALA A 172 25.94 -1.82 33.03
N ARG A 173 24.95 -0.95 32.80
CA ARG A 173 24.27 -0.15 33.82
C ARG A 173 23.01 -0.86 34.32
N GLN A 174 23.22 -1.91 35.09
CA GLN A 174 22.18 -2.60 35.85
C GLN A 174 21.91 -1.84 37.16
N GLY A 175 20.65 -1.59 37.50
CA GLY A 175 20.24 -0.88 38.72
C GLY A 175 18.72 -0.80 38.90
N GLU A 176 18.28 -0.34 40.07
CA GLU A 176 16.85 -0.38 40.48
C GLU A 176 16.03 0.83 40.01
N VAL A 177 16.69 1.93 39.61
CA VAL A 177 16.05 3.25 39.35
C VAL A 177 15.89 3.56 37.86
N ARG A 178 16.56 2.81 36.98
CA ARG A 178 16.53 3.00 35.53
C ARG A 178 16.60 1.66 34.82
N VAL A 179 15.91 1.56 33.69
CA VAL A 179 15.94 0.41 32.79
C VAL A 179 17.39 0.07 32.42
N TRP A 180 17.70 -1.23 32.39
CA TRP A 180 19.07 -1.70 32.20
C TRP A 180 19.53 -1.45 30.77
N HIS A 181 20.74 -0.91 30.63
CA HIS A 181 21.33 -0.55 29.35
C HIS A 181 22.84 -0.60 29.38
N PHE A 182 23.46 -0.74 28.22
CA PHE A 182 24.86 -0.41 28.01
C PHE A 182 25.02 1.09 27.78
N ALA A 183 26.13 1.64 28.26
CA ALA A 183 26.60 2.99 27.92
C ALA A 183 28.11 2.98 27.69
N HIS A 184 28.64 3.96 26.98
CA HIS A 184 30.07 4.00 26.66
C HIS A 184 30.94 4.22 27.90
N ALA A 185 32.07 3.51 27.95
CA ALA A 185 32.99 3.58 29.09
C ALA A 185 33.78 4.90 29.13
N THR A 186 33.96 5.57 27.99
CA THR A 186 34.66 6.86 27.86
C THR A 186 34.06 7.72 26.74
N GLY A 187 33.98 9.02 27.00
CA GLY A 187 33.38 10.00 26.08
C GLY A 187 31.85 9.96 26.07
N ALA A 188 31.26 10.62 25.07
CA ALA A 188 29.82 10.49 24.79
C ALA A 188 29.52 9.16 24.10
N ASP A 189 28.27 8.72 24.23
CA ASP A 189 27.72 7.62 23.42
C ASP A 189 27.75 7.98 21.92
N CYS A 190 27.81 6.96 21.05
CA CYS A 190 27.79 7.18 19.60
C CYS A 190 26.36 7.17 19.06
N GLU A 191 26.11 8.08 18.12
CA GLU A 191 24.99 8.04 17.18
C GLU A 191 24.88 6.64 16.52
N GLY A 192 23.66 6.12 16.37
CA GLY A 192 23.42 4.78 15.82
C GLY A 192 23.78 3.60 16.75
N GLY A 193 24.23 3.85 17.98
CA GLY A 193 24.79 2.83 18.88
C GLY A 193 23.78 1.80 19.39
N ALA A 194 22.57 2.22 19.73
CA ALA A 194 21.50 1.34 20.21
C ALA A 194 20.82 0.61 19.05
N GLU A 195 20.64 1.34 17.95
CA GLU A 195 19.97 0.91 16.73
C GLU A 195 20.79 -0.18 16.02
N SER A 196 22.11 0.01 15.91
CA SER A 196 23.03 -1.03 15.40
C SER A 196 23.08 -2.26 16.30
N ALA A 197 22.80 -2.12 17.59
CA ALA A 197 22.78 -3.25 18.52
C ALA A 197 21.47 -4.05 18.45
N LEU A 198 20.32 -3.36 18.34
CA LEU A 198 19.02 -3.98 18.09
C LEU A 198 18.99 -4.68 16.72
N HIS A 199 19.52 -4.04 15.68
CA HIS A 199 19.67 -4.60 14.33
C HIS A 199 20.49 -5.90 14.34
N LEU A 200 21.66 -5.89 14.98
CA LEU A 200 22.51 -7.07 15.10
C LEU A 200 21.84 -8.18 15.94
N ALA A 201 21.18 -7.84 17.05
CA ALA A 201 20.46 -8.81 17.87
C ALA A 201 19.31 -9.47 17.11
N ALA A 202 18.56 -8.72 16.30
CA ALA A 202 17.46 -9.26 15.50
C ALA A 202 17.95 -10.29 14.47
N LYS A 203 19.08 -10.04 13.79
CA LYS A 203 19.72 -11.03 12.91
C LYS A 203 20.09 -12.30 13.67
N THR A 204 20.71 -12.14 14.85
CA THR A 204 21.10 -13.25 15.71
C THR A 204 19.90 -14.03 16.27
N ALA A 205 18.75 -13.39 16.53
CA ALA A 205 17.53 -14.09 16.93
C ALA A 205 17.02 -15.04 15.81
N ILE A 206 17.00 -14.58 14.56
CA ILE A 206 16.62 -15.39 13.39
C ILE A 206 17.61 -16.55 13.19
N GLU A 207 18.91 -16.28 13.31
CA GLU A 207 19.98 -17.27 13.19
C GLU A 207 19.89 -18.36 14.29
N ARG A 208 19.60 -17.98 15.54
CA ARG A 208 19.41 -18.90 16.67
C ARG A 208 18.13 -19.74 16.54
N ALA A 209 17.03 -19.12 16.09
CA ALA A 209 15.75 -19.79 15.96
C ALA A 209 15.70 -20.77 14.79
N GLY A 210 16.49 -20.53 13.72
CA GLY A 210 16.51 -21.37 12.53
C GLY A 210 15.20 -21.35 11.74
N GLY A 211 14.33 -20.35 11.96
CA GLY A 211 13.01 -20.22 11.33
C GLY A 211 12.29 -18.96 11.79
N ILE A 212 11.23 -18.56 11.09
CA ILE A 212 10.37 -17.42 11.47
C ILE A 212 8.91 -17.65 11.05
N THR A 213 7.98 -16.95 11.72
CA THR A 213 6.64 -16.69 11.17
C THR A 213 6.72 -15.62 10.10
N LEU A 214 6.16 -15.91 8.92
CA LEU A 214 5.91 -14.96 7.85
C LEU A 214 4.50 -14.37 7.96
N PRO A 215 4.32 -13.06 7.70
CA PRO A 215 3.01 -12.43 7.71
C PRO A 215 2.11 -12.96 6.59
N GLY A 216 0.80 -13.01 6.83
CA GLY A 216 -0.19 -13.27 5.78
C GLY A 216 -0.23 -12.16 4.74
N LEU A 217 -0.90 -12.41 3.62
CA LEU A 217 -1.10 -11.41 2.57
C LEU A 217 -2.46 -11.62 1.91
N SER A 218 -3.31 -10.59 1.96
CA SER A 218 -4.60 -10.58 1.26
C SER A 218 -4.60 -9.58 0.10
N VAL A 219 -5.19 -9.99 -1.02
CA VAL A 219 -5.40 -9.18 -2.22
C VAL A 219 -6.89 -9.11 -2.51
N LYS A 220 -7.44 -7.90 -2.42
CA LYS A 220 -8.85 -7.60 -2.73
C LYS A 220 -8.95 -6.95 -4.11
N ARG A 221 -9.93 -7.38 -4.92
CA ARG A 221 -10.19 -6.84 -6.26
C ARG A 221 -11.68 -6.60 -6.46
N THR A 222 -12.00 -5.47 -7.10
CA THR A 222 -13.36 -5.11 -7.48
C THR A 222 -13.39 -4.84 -8.98
N LEU A 223 -14.37 -5.40 -9.68
CA LEU A 223 -14.56 -5.16 -11.11
C LEU A 223 -16.03 -4.90 -11.44
N THR A 224 -16.28 -4.28 -12.60
CA THR A 224 -17.62 -4.06 -13.14
C THR A 224 -17.69 -4.70 -14.52
N LEU A 225 -18.73 -5.50 -14.77
CA LEU A 225 -18.99 -6.16 -16.05
C LEU A 225 -19.54 -5.15 -17.08
N PRO A 226 -19.54 -5.47 -18.40
CA PRO A 226 -20.10 -4.58 -19.43
C PRO A 226 -21.60 -4.25 -19.25
N ASP A 227 -22.33 -5.09 -18.53
CA ASP A 227 -23.74 -4.85 -18.15
C ASP A 227 -23.90 -3.94 -16.90
N GLY A 228 -22.80 -3.50 -16.27
CA GLY A 228 -22.82 -2.64 -15.09
C GLY A 228 -22.86 -3.39 -13.75
N ARG A 229 -23.00 -4.73 -13.73
CA ARG A 229 -22.92 -5.50 -12.47
C ARG A 229 -21.51 -5.43 -11.89
N ARG A 230 -21.41 -5.12 -10.59
CA ARG A 230 -20.14 -4.95 -9.87
C ARG A 230 -19.94 -6.06 -8.85
N GLY A 231 -18.80 -6.74 -8.91
CA GLY A 231 -18.41 -7.79 -7.97
C GLY A 231 -17.07 -7.48 -7.31
N THR A 232 -16.92 -7.99 -6.09
CA THR A 232 -15.69 -7.90 -5.29
C THR A 232 -15.27 -9.30 -4.90
N GLY A 233 -13.99 -9.60 -5.02
CA GLY A 233 -13.37 -10.87 -4.66
C GLY A 233 -12.07 -10.64 -3.91
N GLU A 234 -11.69 -11.62 -3.11
CA GLU A 234 -10.53 -11.54 -2.23
C GLU A 234 -9.80 -12.88 -2.23
N ALA A 235 -8.47 -12.86 -2.27
CA ALA A 235 -7.61 -14.04 -2.24
C ALA A 235 -6.41 -13.77 -1.33
N SER A 236 -6.06 -14.74 -0.50
CA SER A 236 -5.03 -14.58 0.52
C SER A 236 -4.18 -15.83 0.73
N ILE A 237 -2.97 -15.61 1.25
CA ILE A 237 -2.20 -16.62 1.98
C ILE A 237 -2.32 -16.34 3.49
N PRO A 238 -2.34 -17.38 4.35
CA PRO A 238 -2.31 -17.22 5.79
C PRO A 238 -0.91 -16.80 6.27
N GLU A 239 -0.82 -16.41 7.53
CA GLU A 239 0.44 -16.38 8.29
C GLU A 239 0.98 -17.82 8.37
N THR A 240 2.31 -17.99 8.35
CA THR A 240 2.91 -19.34 8.27
C THR A 240 4.33 -19.35 8.85
N TRP A 241 4.60 -20.29 9.76
CA TRP A 241 5.95 -20.62 10.20
C TRP A 241 6.74 -21.31 9.10
N ILE A 242 8.00 -20.90 8.89
CA ILE A 242 8.94 -21.53 7.97
C ILE A 242 10.22 -21.88 8.73
N ASP A 243 10.53 -23.17 8.77
CA ASP A 243 11.83 -23.70 9.19
C ASP A 243 12.87 -23.52 8.07
N PHE A 244 14.02 -22.95 8.41
CA PHE A 244 15.16 -22.81 7.50
C PHE A 244 16.16 -23.95 7.71
N SER A 245 16.50 -24.66 6.63
CA SER A 245 17.60 -25.63 6.63
C SER A 245 18.98 -24.99 6.70
N GLU A 246 19.08 -23.69 6.39
CA GLU A 246 20.28 -22.87 6.54
C GLU A 246 19.88 -21.39 6.71
N VAL A 247 20.53 -20.70 7.64
CA VAL A 247 20.44 -19.24 7.80
C VAL A 247 21.83 -18.64 7.56
N ARG A 248 21.91 -17.54 6.82
CA ARG A 248 23.15 -16.79 6.57
C ARG A 248 22.92 -15.28 6.68
N THR A 249 23.92 -14.54 7.13
CA THR A 249 23.94 -13.07 7.18
C THR A 249 24.89 -12.51 6.11
N GLU A 250 24.70 -11.24 5.74
CA GLU A 250 25.60 -10.46 4.86
C GLU A 250 25.87 -11.07 3.46
N VAL A 251 24.94 -11.92 2.98
CA VAL A 251 25.05 -12.61 1.69
C VAL A 251 24.90 -11.64 0.52
N HIS A 252 25.90 -11.60 -0.36
CA HIS A 252 25.86 -10.75 -1.56
C HIS A 252 25.01 -11.39 -2.66
N LEU A 253 23.84 -10.82 -2.95
CA LEU A 253 22.92 -11.24 -4.01
C LEU A 253 22.91 -10.21 -5.15
N GLY A 254 23.97 -10.24 -5.95
CA GLY A 254 24.16 -9.32 -7.08
C GLY A 254 24.42 -7.89 -6.60
N ALA A 255 23.41 -7.02 -6.70
CA ALA A 255 23.49 -5.61 -6.32
C ALA A 255 22.96 -5.30 -4.91
N VAL A 256 22.43 -6.29 -4.18
CA VAL A 256 21.91 -6.13 -2.81
C VAL A 256 22.56 -7.11 -1.84
N ILE A 257 22.65 -6.68 -0.59
CA ILE A 257 23.01 -7.49 0.56
C ILE A 257 21.80 -7.45 1.50
N PRO A 258 21.03 -8.54 1.64
CA PRO A 258 20.00 -8.66 2.67
C PRO A 258 20.64 -8.83 4.05
N ASP A 259 19.93 -8.40 5.09
CA ASP A 259 20.40 -8.58 6.47
C ASP A 259 20.50 -10.05 6.87
N VAL A 260 19.49 -10.85 6.50
CA VAL A 260 19.47 -12.31 6.67
C VAL A 260 18.89 -12.98 5.41
N VAL A 261 19.46 -14.13 5.05
CA VAL A 261 18.95 -15.04 4.02
C VAL A 261 18.67 -16.39 4.67
N GLY A 262 17.39 -16.77 4.76
CA GLY A 262 16.95 -18.08 5.24
C GLY A 262 16.59 -19.00 4.07
N THR A 263 17.11 -20.21 4.02
CA THR A 263 16.82 -21.18 2.94
C THR A 263 15.91 -22.30 3.45
N ALA A 264 14.76 -22.48 2.82
CA ALA A 264 13.84 -23.58 3.07
C ALA A 264 13.56 -24.36 1.78
N GLY A 265 13.96 -25.62 1.73
CA GLY A 265 13.88 -26.45 0.52
C GLY A 265 14.70 -25.86 -0.63
N MET A 266 14.05 -25.53 -1.74
CA MET A 266 14.68 -24.88 -2.90
C MET A 266 14.55 -23.35 -2.90
N GLN A 267 13.95 -22.75 -1.86
CA GLN A 267 13.62 -21.33 -1.82
C GLN A 267 14.44 -20.61 -0.74
N SER A 268 15.21 -19.61 -1.16
CA SER A 268 15.78 -18.62 -0.24
C SER A 268 14.79 -17.46 -0.02
N TYR A 269 14.65 -17.05 1.23
CA TYR A 269 13.83 -15.97 1.73
C TYR A 269 14.76 -14.84 2.17
N LEU A 270 14.48 -13.62 1.74
CA LEU A 270 15.31 -12.45 2.04
C LEU A 270 14.63 -11.64 3.16
N ILE A 271 15.38 -11.32 4.19
CA ILE A 271 14.88 -10.62 5.38
C ILE A 271 15.73 -9.38 5.58
N GLU A 272 15.07 -8.24 5.71
CA GLU A 272 15.63 -6.92 5.96
C GLU A 272 15.11 -6.45 7.33
N VAL A 273 15.96 -5.82 8.15
CA VAL A 273 15.57 -5.36 9.50
C VAL A 273 15.66 -3.84 9.58
N GLY A 274 14.51 -3.18 9.71
CA GLY A 274 14.41 -1.72 9.85
C GLY A 274 14.45 -1.31 11.32
N VAL A 275 15.36 -0.39 11.67
CA VAL A 275 15.41 0.26 12.99
C VAL A 275 15.46 1.79 12.86
N THR A 276 16.23 2.30 11.89
CA THR A 276 16.20 3.73 11.46
C THR A 276 16.25 3.89 9.95
N HIS A 277 16.74 2.87 9.24
CA HIS A 277 16.83 2.83 7.79
C HIS A 277 15.94 1.71 7.29
N PHE A 278 15.00 2.05 6.40
CA PHE A 278 14.07 1.14 5.77
C PHE A 278 14.49 0.86 4.33
N VAL A 279 13.90 -0.18 3.72
CA VAL A 279 14.16 -0.56 2.34
C VAL A 279 13.57 0.47 1.39
N ASP A 280 14.44 1.29 0.79
CA ASP A 280 14.07 2.31 -0.18
C ASP A 280 13.43 1.73 -1.47
N THR A 281 12.95 2.61 -2.35
CA THR A 281 12.27 2.23 -3.60
C THR A 281 13.12 1.39 -4.53
N ASP A 282 14.44 1.59 -4.51
CA ASP A 282 15.38 1.08 -5.49
C ASP A 282 15.91 -0.27 -5.03
N LYS A 283 16.28 -0.39 -3.74
CA LYS A 283 16.53 -1.68 -3.08
C LYS A 283 15.29 -2.57 -3.17
N ARG A 284 14.08 -2.04 -2.95
CA ARG A 284 12.82 -2.80 -3.12
C ARG A 284 12.55 -3.20 -4.57
N ALA A 285 12.94 -2.40 -5.55
CA ALA A 285 12.84 -2.78 -6.96
C ALA A 285 13.80 -3.93 -7.32
N ILE A 286 15.04 -3.90 -6.82
CA ILE A 286 16.01 -4.98 -7.02
C ILE A 286 15.54 -6.28 -6.34
N LEU A 287 15.10 -6.22 -5.06
CA LEU A 287 14.58 -7.39 -4.33
C LEU A 287 13.39 -8.05 -5.04
N LYS A 288 12.47 -7.25 -5.63
CA LYS A 288 11.39 -7.77 -6.49
C LYS A 288 11.93 -8.45 -7.76
N GLY A 289 12.97 -7.87 -8.37
CA GLY A 289 13.62 -8.41 -9.57
C GLY A 289 14.34 -9.74 -9.37
N LEU A 290 14.78 -10.06 -8.14
CA LEU A 290 15.39 -11.36 -7.81
C LEU A 290 14.38 -12.52 -7.82
N GLY A 291 13.08 -12.25 -7.64
CA GLY A 291 12.05 -13.29 -7.59
C GLY A 291 12.01 -14.10 -6.28
N ASN A 292 12.77 -13.69 -5.25
CA ASN A 292 12.73 -14.29 -3.92
C ASN A 292 11.59 -13.70 -3.06
N PRO A 293 10.91 -14.51 -2.22
CA PRO A 293 10.12 -14.00 -1.10
C PRO A 293 10.99 -13.08 -0.24
N SER A 294 10.57 -11.84 -0.08
CA SER A 294 11.34 -10.79 0.60
C SER A 294 10.45 -10.06 1.60
N ILE A 295 10.87 -9.98 2.87
CA ILE A 295 10.17 -9.26 3.93
C ILE A 295 11.06 -8.22 4.61
N GLU A 296 10.41 -7.22 5.19
CA GLU A 296 11.00 -6.22 6.08
C GLU A 296 10.43 -6.42 7.48
N ILE A 297 11.28 -6.36 8.50
CA ILE A 297 10.90 -6.39 9.91
C ILE A 297 11.16 -5.00 10.49
N ASP A 298 10.11 -4.22 10.67
CA ASP A 298 10.14 -2.91 11.30
C ASP A 298 10.15 -3.06 12.83
N LEU A 299 11.24 -2.61 13.46
CA LEU A 299 11.41 -2.51 14.91
C LEU A 299 11.37 -1.06 15.42
N HIS A 300 11.23 -0.07 14.53
CA HIS A 300 11.13 1.35 14.88
C HIS A 300 9.73 1.71 15.36
N SER A 301 8.68 1.19 14.70
CA SER A 301 7.29 1.48 15.07
C SER A 301 6.81 0.82 16.37
N LEU A 302 7.69 0.09 17.05
CA LEU A 302 7.42 -0.66 18.26
C LEU A 302 7.98 0.08 19.47
N ASP A 303 7.13 0.90 20.11
CA ASP A 303 7.46 1.70 21.30
C ASP A 303 7.86 0.79 22.48
N ARG A 304 9.16 0.82 22.84
CA ARG A 304 9.75 0.10 23.97
C ARG A 304 10.91 0.89 24.59
N GLU A 305 10.92 1.00 25.91
CA GLU A 305 12.04 1.60 26.66
C GLU A 305 13.34 0.76 26.59
N ALA A 306 13.22 -0.56 26.37
CA ALA A 306 14.33 -1.50 26.22
C ALA A 306 13.92 -2.79 25.51
N TRP A 307 14.93 -3.61 25.17
CA TRP A 307 14.78 -4.89 24.49
C TRP A 307 15.56 -6.00 25.18
N ASP A 308 14.91 -7.14 25.39
CA ASP A 308 15.50 -8.39 25.88
C ASP A 308 15.35 -9.49 24.81
N TRP A 309 15.98 -10.65 25.01
CA TRP A 309 15.82 -11.77 24.06
C TRP A 309 14.36 -12.24 23.94
N PRO A 310 13.59 -12.46 25.02
CA PRO A 310 12.20 -12.93 24.92
C PRO A 310 11.29 -12.03 24.07
N ALA A 311 11.30 -10.71 24.27
CA ALA A 311 10.46 -9.82 23.45
C ALA A 311 10.98 -9.68 22.01
N LEU A 312 12.30 -9.71 21.81
CA LEU A 312 12.87 -9.67 20.47
C LEU A 312 12.52 -10.95 19.68
N GLU A 313 12.54 -12.11 20.31
CA GLU A 313 12.10 -13.39 19.73
C GLU A 313 10.59 -13.43 19.51
N GLU A 314 9.78 -12.92 20.45
CA GLU A 314 8.32 -12.76 20.26
C GLU A 314 8.00 -11.94 19.00
N ILE A 315 8.72 -10.85 18.73
CA ILE A 315 8.47 -9.95 17.61
C ILE A 315 9.12 -10.45 16.31
N VAL A 316 10.44 -10.66 16.32
CA VAL A 316 11.25 -10.97 15.13
C VAL A 316 11.05 -12.40 14.67
N VAL A 317 10.90 -13.35 15.59
CA VAL A 317 10.81 -14.77 15.26
C VAL A 317 9.35 -15.21 15.16
N HIS A 318 8.60 -15.17 16.26
CA HIS A 318 7.29 -15.82 16.35
C HIS A 318 6.10 -14.97 15.86
N GLY A 319 6.15 -13.65 16.06
CA GLY A 319 5.06 -12.74 15.72
C GLY A 319 5.03 -12.32 14.26
N VAL A 320 4.05 -11.48 13.92
CA VAL A 320 3.90 -10.84 12.59
C VAL A 320 3.80 -9.31 12.66
N SER A 321 3.69 -8.74 13.87
CA SER A 321 3.76 -7.30 14.12
C SER A 321 5.07 -6.73 13.56
N GLY A 322 4.99 -5.62 12.82
CA GLY A 322 6.14 -5.02 12.14
C GLY A 322 6.62 -5.75 10.88
N LYS A 323 6.12 -6.95 10.56
CA LYS A 323 6.57 -7.73 9.39
C LYS A 323 5.77 -7.38 8.13
N HIS A 324 6.46 -6.96 7.08
CA HIS A 324 5.86 -6.45 5.84
C HIS A 324 6.43 -7.13 4.58
N TRP A 325 5.57 -7.44 3.61
CA TRP A 325 5.99 -8.02 2.32
C TRP A 325 6.62 -6.96 1.39
N LEU A 326 7.94 -7.02 1.22
CA LEU A 326 8.66 -6.26 0.19
C LEU A 326 8.35 -6.79 -1.21
N ALA A 327 8.44 -8.11 -1.35
CA ALA A 327 8.16 -8.88 -2.57
C ALA A 327 7.60 -10.27 -2.21
N TYR A 328 6.49 -10.68 -2.84
CA TYR A 328 5.96 -12.04 -2.74
C TYR A 328 5.77 -12.62 -4.16
N PRO A 329 6.48 -13.70 -4.55
CA PRO A 329 6.44 -14.22 -5.92
C PRO A 329 5.03 -14.67 -6.37
N GLY A 330 4.22 -15.19 -5.46
CA GLY A 330 2.83 -15.58 -5.75
C GLY A 330 1.83 -14.42 -5.85
N HIS A 331 2.28 -13.15 -5.75
CA HIS A 331 1.38 -11.99 -5.74
C HIS A 331 0.52 -11.88 -7.00
N GLU A 332 1.06 -12.16 -8.19
CA GLU A 332 0.27 -12.16 -9.43
C GLU A 332 -0.81 -13.25 -9.45
N ALA A 333 -0.51 -14.42 -8.88
CA ALA A 333 -1.48 -15.50 -8.73
C ALA A 333 -2.61 -15.14 -7.74
N LEU A 334 -2.29 -14.45 -6.64
CA LEU A 334 -3.29 -13.89 -5.73
C LEU A 334 -4.15 -12.80 -6.42
N VAL A 335 -3.54 -11.91 -7.20
CA VAL A 335 -4.26 -10.92 -8.01
C VAL A 335 -5.20 -11.59 -9.01
N ALA A 336 -4.76 -12.62 -9.72
CA ALA A 336 -5.58 -13.38 -10.66
C ALA A 336 -6.75 -14.09 -9.95
N GLN A 337 -6.49 -14.78 -8.83
CA GLN A 337 -7.53 -15.47 -8.05
C GLN A 337 -8.56 -14.49 -7.46
N ALA A 338 -8.12 -13.34 -6.91
CA ALA A 338 -9.03 -12.30 -6.42
C ALA A 338 -9.89 -11.72 -7.55
N THR A 339 -9.30 -11.54 -8.74
CA THR A 339 -10.00 -11.03 -9.93
C THR A 339 -11.06 -12.00 -10.44
N GLU A 340 -10.77 -13.31 -10.48
CA GLU A 340 -11.75 -14.31 -10.91
C GLU A 340 -12.86 -14.50 -9.86
N ARG A 341 -12.53 -14.45 -8.55
CA ARG A 341 -13.53 -14.37 -7.47
C ARG A 341 -14.43 -13.14 -7.63
N ALA A 342 -13.87 -11.98 -8.00
CA ALA A 342 -14.63 -10.76 -8.26
C ALA A 342 -15.53 -10.88 -9.51
N ARG A 343 -15.07 -11.59 -10.55
CA ARG A 343 -15.86 -11.91 -11.75
C ARG A 343 -17.04 -12.82 -11.42
N ALA A 344 -16.81 -13.92 -10.72
CA ALA A 344 -17.86 -14.84 -10.29
C ALA A 344 -18.90 -14.12 -9.42
N ALA A 345 -18.47 -13.29 -8.46
CA ALA A 345 -19.36 -12.47 -7.65
C ALA A 345 -20.21 -11.48 -8.49
N ALA A 346 -19.64 -10.85 -9.52
CA ALA A 346 -20.38 -9.97 -10.43
C ALA A 346 -21.38 -10.74 -11.31
N GLN A 347 -21.00 -11.93 -11.78
CA GLN A 347 -21.83 -12.78 -12.62
C GLN A 347 -23.01 -13.41 -11.86
N ALA A 348 -22.87 -13.61 -10.54
CA ALA A 348 -23.93 -14.11 -9.66
C ALA A 348 -25.01 -13.07 -9.32
N LEU A 349 -24.75 -11.78 -9.55
CA LEU A 349 -25.79 -10.74 -9.41
C LEU A 349 -26.84 -10.86 -10.53
N PRO A 350 -28.13 -10.62 -10.27
CA PRO A 350 -29.16 -10.56 -11.30
C PRO A 350 -28.78 -9.59 -12.43
N LEU A 351 -29.08 -9.97 -13.67
CA LEU A 351 -28.91 -9.07 -14.82
C LEU A 351 -29.69 -7.77 -14.58
N PRO A 352 -29.15 -6.60 -14.94
CA PRO A 352 -29.91 -5.36 -14.88
C PRO A 352 -31.11 -5.49 -15.80
N MET A 353 -32.29 -5.14 -15.30
CA MET A 353 -33.47 -5.02 -16.15
C MET A 353 -33.18 -3.93 -17.19
N LEU A 354 -33.31 -4.28 -18.48
CA LEU A 354 -33.36 -3.26 -19.53
C LEU A 354 -34.50 -2.29 -19.19
N PRO A 355 -34.32 -0.97 -19.44
CA PRO A 355 -35.44 -0.03 -19.36
C PRO A 355 -36.59 -0.56 -20.23
N PRO A 356 -37.85 -0.51 -19.76
CA PRO A 356 -38.98 -0.91 -20.59
C PRO A 356 -38.95 -0.09 -21.87
N GLU A 357 -39.04 -0.74 -23.03
CA GLU A 357 -39.09 -0.05 -24.32
C GLU A 357 -40.20 1.02 -24.29
N ALA A 358 -39.87 2.23 -24.74
CA ALA A 358 -40.86 3.30 -24.81
C ALA A 358 -42.08 2.81 -25.62
N PRO A 359 -43.30 2.85 -25.06
CA PRO A 359 -44.43 2.12 -25.62
C PRO A 359 -44.67 2.50 -27.07
N GLN A 360 -44.44 1.54 -27.97
CA GLN A 360 -44.35 1.76 -29.43
C GLN A 360 -45.65 2.35 -30.03
N ASN A 361 -46.78 2.21 -29.32
CA ASN A 361 -48.10 2.74 -29.66
C ASN A 361 -48.54 3.97 -28.82
N ALA A 362 -47.60 4.66 -28.16
CA ALA A 362 -47.90 5.89 -27.44
C ALA A 362 -48.45 6.96 -28.40
N LYS A 363 -49.64 7.50 -28.10
CA LYS A 363 -50.21 8.59 -28.90
C LYS A 363 -49.29 9.82 -28.80
N PRO A 364 -48.92 10.46 -29.91
CA PRO A 364 -48.00 11.60 -29.90
C PRO A 364 -48.60 12.78 -29.13
N THR A 365 -47.81 13.42 -28.29
CA THR A 365 -48.26 14.52 -27.42
C THR A 365 -48.72 15.70 -28.29
N ARG A 366 -49.98 16.12 -28.12
CA ARG A 366 -50.59 17.27 -28.81
C ARG A 366 -50.79 18.42 -27.84
N THR A 367 -50.17 19.56 -28.12
CA THR A 367 -50.36 20.81 -27.37
C THR A 367 -51.05 21.84 -28.25
N ARG A 368 -52.21 22.32 -27.79
CA ARG A 368 -52.99 23.37 -28.47
C ARG A 368 -52.55 24.77 -28.04
N TYR A 369 -52.46 25.65 -29.01
CA TYR A 369 -52.14 27.07 -28.89
C TYR A 369 -53.20 27.92 -29.59
N TRP A 370 -53.20 29.20 -29.25
CA TRP A 370 -54.19 30.18 -29.70
C TRP A 370 -53.52 31.48 -30.20
N PRO A 371 -52.56 31.45 -31.13
CA PRO A 371 -51.95 32.65 -31.68
C PRO A 371 -52.95 33.44 -32.53
N ASP A 372 -53.02 34.75 -32.34
CA ASP A 372 -53.88 35.68 -33.09
C ASP A 372 -55.35 35.19 -33.19
N GLY A 373 -55.86 34.55 -32.13
CA GLY A 373 -57.22 33.98 -32.03
C GLY A 373 -57.45 32.64 -32.76
N ARG A 374 -56.43 32.06 -33.39
CA ARG A 374 -56.55 30.88 -34.27
C ARG A 374 -56.11 29.59 -33.57
N ILE A 375 -56.75 28.47 -33.88
CA ILE A 375 -56.30 27.15 -33.37
C ILE A 375 -55.00 26.75 -34.08
N VAL A 376 -53.96 26.49 -33.30
CA VAL A 376 -52.71 25.89 -33.77
C VAL A 376 -52.35 24.74 -32.85
N ASP A 377 -52.17 23.54 -33.41
CA ASP A 377 -51.79 22.35 -32.65
C ASP A 377 -50.35 21.96 -33.01
N LEU A 378 -49.47 21.86 -32.01
CA LEU A 378 -48.17 21.21 -32.14
C LEU A 378 -48.29 19.75 -31.69
N VAL A 379 -47.73 18.82 -32.47
CA VAL A 379 -47.75 17.37 -32.20
C VAL A 379 -46.34 16.82 -32.23
N ASP A 380 -45.92 16.21 -31.12
CA ASP A 380 -44.58 15.67 -30.90
C ASP A 380 -44.46 14.23 -31.43
N PHE A 381 -43.57 14.01 -32.41
CA PHE A 381 -43.16 12.68 -32.85
C PHE A 381 -41.66 12.45 -32.56
N PRO A 382 -41.19 11.20 -32.40
CA PRO A 382 -39.76 10.91 -32.21
C PRO A 382 -38.82 11.39 -33.34
N PHE A 383 -39.38 11.78 -34.49
CA PHE A 383 -38.64 12.27 -35.67
C PHE A 383 -38.85 13.77 -35.97
N GLY A 384 -39.66 14.49 -35.20
CA GLY A 384 -39.92 15.92 -35.43
C GLY A 384 -41.24 16.44 -34.85
N VAL A 385 -41.50 17.73 -35.02
CA VAL A 385 -42.72 18.39 -34.54
C VAL A 385 -43.61 18.76 -35.71
N VAL A 386 -44.86 18.28 -35.69
CA VAL A 386 -45.90 18.67 -36.65
C VAL A 386 -46.67 19.87 -36.11
N LEU A 387 -46.76 20.94 -36.91
CA LEU A 387 -47.64 22.08 -36.70
C LEU A 387 -48.84 21.95 -37.65
N TRP A 388 -50.04 21.90 -37.07
CA TRP A 388 -51.30 21.93 -37.80
C TRP A 388 -52.13 23.17 -37.41
N SER A 389 -52.84 23.74 -38.37
CA SER A 389 -53.83 24.78 -38.17
C SER A 389 -54.94 24.66 -39.23
N PRO A 390 -56.13 25.26 -39.01
CA PRO A 390 -57.07 25.55 -40.09
C PRO A 390 -56.41 26.39 -41.21
N TYR A 391 -57.01 26.39 -42.39
CA TYR A 391 -56.52 27.19 -43.52
C TYR A 391 -56.79 28.68 -43.31
N ASP A 392 -55.71 29.47 -43.20
CA ASP A 392 -55.72 30.92 -43.19
C ASP A 392 -54.52 31.41 -44.03
N ALA A 393 -54.77 32.28 -45.01
CA ALA A 393 -53.72 32.75 -45.92
C ALA A 393 -52.67 33.64 -45.23
N GLN A 394 -53.07 34.49 -44.28
CA GLN A 394 -52.18 35.38 -43.54
C GLN A 394 -51.30 34.57 -42.57
N PHE A 395 -51.91 33.64 -41.83
CA PHE A 395 -51.18 32.78 -40.90
C PHE A 395 -50.24 31.82 -41.63
N ASN A 396 -50.62 31.29 -42.80
CA ASN A 396 -49.73 30.46 -43.62
C ASN A 396 -48.46 31.21 -44.08
N GLU A 397 -48.48 32.52 -44.31
CA GLU A 397 -47.24 33.28 -44.57
C GLU A 397 -46.33 33.42 -43.33
N VAL A 398 -46.92 33.53 -42.13
CA VAL A 398 -46.17 33.48 -40.86
C VAL A 398 -45.52 32.11 -40.70
N VAL A 399 -46.25 31.02 -40.93
CA VAL A 399 -45.69 29.66 -40.85
C VAL A 399 -44.63 29.43 -41.93
N LYS A 400 -44.81 29.91 -43.17
CA LYS A 400 -43.76 29.87 -44.20
C LYS A 400 -42.49 30.62 -43.78
N ALA A 401 -42.60 31.74 -43.05
CA ALA A 401 -41.46 32.44 -42.49
C ALA A 401 -40.74 31.60 -41.41
N TRP A 402 -41.50 30.91 -40.54
CA TRP A 402 -40.95 29.93 -39.60
C TRP A 402 -40.30 28.74 -40.31
N CYS A 403 -40.87 28.23 -41.41
CA CYS A 403 -40.28 27.16 -42.20
C CYS A 403 -38.91 27.57 -42.77
N ARG A 404 -38.79 28.78 -43.34
CA ARG A 404 -37.51 29.34 -43.81
C ARG A 404 -36.48 29.51 -42.69
N ARG A 405 -36.91 29.77 -41.45
CA ARG A 405 -36.03 30.05 -40.30
C ARG A 405 -35.65 28.82 -39.46
N PHE A 406 -36.51 27.80 -39.43
CA PHE A 406 -36.39 26.63 -38.54
C PHE A 406 -36.43 25.28 -39.28
N GLY A 407 -36.29 25.26 -40.61
CA GLY A 407 -36.18 24.02 -41.40
C GLY A 407 -37.50 23.25 -41.61
N GLY A 408 -38.64 23.94 -41.55
CA GLY A 408 -39.96 23.34 -41.71
C GLY A 408 -40.32 23.02 -43.17
N ARG A 409 -41.11 21.96 -43.38
CA ARG A 409 -41.63 21.55 -44.71
C ARG A 409 -43.12 21.24 -44.69
N TRP A 410 -43.83 21.59 -45.75
CA TRP A 410 -45.24 21.25 -45.93
C TRP A 410 -45.43 19.76 -46.29
N GLN A 411 -46.39 19.10 -45.65
CA GLN A 411 -46.86 17.77 -46.03
C GLN A 411 -48.21 17.87 -46.73
N GLN A 412 -48.23 17.60 -48.04
CA GLN A 412 -49.46 17.66 -48.84
C GLN A 412 -50.50 16.61 -48.40
N SER A 413 -50.07 15.38 -48.08
CA SER A 413 -50.94 14.27 -47.67
C SER A 413 -51.72 14.56 -46.39
N HIS A 414 -51.06 15.13 -45.38
CA HIS A 414 -51.61 15.36 -44.04
C HIS A 414 -52.02 16.83 -43.79
N LYS A 415 -51.85 17.71 -44.80
CA LYS A 415 -52.17 19.15 -44.76
C LYS A 415 -51.61 19.84 -43.51
N ASN A 416 -50.33 19.59 -43.21
CA ASN A 416 -49.63 20.12 -42.03
C ASN A 416 -48.17 20.47 -42.34
N TRP A 417 -47.49 21.10 -41.38
CA TRP A 417 -46.09 21.50 -41.50
C TRP A 417 -45.23 20.66 -40.55
N LEU A 418 -44.18 19.99 -41.03
CA LEU A 418 -43.26 19.22 -40.19
C LEU A 418 -41.91 19.93 -40.06
N PHE A 419 -41.47 20.10 -38.83
CA PHE A 419 -40.20 20.71 -38.43
C PHE A 419 -39.29 19.69 -37.72
N PRO A 420 -37.95 19.89 -37.70
CA PRO A 420 -37.03 19.11 -36.88
C PRO A 420 -37.38 19.22 -35.37
N LEU A 421 -36.97 18.22 -34.57
CA LEU A 421 -37.16 18.23 -33.11
C LEU A 421 -36.64 19.51 -32.46
N GLN A 422 -35.49 19.99 -32.92
CA GLN A 422 -34.78 21.17 -32.43
C GLN A 422 -35.56 22.47 -32.68
N ALA A 423 -36.54 22.48 -33.58
CA ALA A 423 -37.37 23.66 -33.84
C ALA A 423 -38.38 23.94 -32.72
N LYS A 424 -38.73 22.95 -31.87
CA LYS A 424 -39.82 23.07 -30.90
C LYS A 424 -39.75 24.32 -30.01
N PRO A 425 -38.62 24.66 -29.36
CA PRO A 425 -38.58 25.82 -28.46
C PRO A 425 -38.82 27.13 -29.21
N PHE A 426 -38.31 27.23 -30.45
CA PHE A 426 -38.47 28.41 -31.30
C PHE A 426 -39.91 28.56 -31.81
N LEU A 427 -40.56 27.45 -32.20
CA LEU A 427 -41.99 27.45 -32.56
C LEU A 427 -42.86 27.90 -31.37
N VAL A 428 -42.64 27.33 -30.19
CA VAL A 428 -43.37 27.70 -28.97
C VAL A 428 -43.14 29.17 -28.60
N ALA A 429 -41.91 29.68 -28.76
CA ALA A 429 -41.60 31.09 -28.51
C ALA A 429 -42.28 32.05 -29.51
N GLU A 430 -42.26 31.75 -30.82
CA GLU A 430 -42.89 32.60 -31.84
C GLU A 430 -44.42 32.54 -31.80
N ILE A 431 -45.00 31.39 -31.45
CA ILE A 431 -46.44 31.25 -31.16
C ILE A 431 -46.80 32.02 -29.87
N GLY A 432 -45.97 31.91 -28.83
CA GLY A 432 -46.16 32.60 -27.55
C GLY A 432 -46.29 34.13 -27.67
N LYS A 433 -45.52 34.76 -28.57
CA LYS A 433 -45.61 36.21 -28.86
C LYS A 433 -46.97 36.68 -29.39
N ARG A 434 -47.81 35.76 -29.89
CA ARG A 434 -49.12 36.01 -30.53
C ARG A 434 -50.29 35.45 -29.71
N GLN A 435 -50.01 34.81 -28.58
CA GLN A 435 -50.93 33.94 -27.87
C GLN A 435 -52.06 34.73 -27.18
N THR A 436 -53.32 34.48 -27.55
CA THR A 436 -54.50 35.18 -26.97
C THR A 436 -55.22 34.41 -25.86
N ARG A 437 -54.86 33.14 -25.61
CA ARG A 437 -55.40 32.27 -24.54
C ARG A 437 -54.30 31.33 -24.03
N PRO A 438 -54.30 30.87 -22.76
CA PRO A 438 -53.29 29.93 -22.29
C PRO A 438 -53.22 28.64 -23.14
N PRO A 439 -52.03 28.05 -23.36
CA PRO A 439 -51.89 26.77 -24.06
C PRO A 439 -52.66 25.65 -23.36
N GLY A 440 -53.16 24.68 -24.13
CA GLY A 440 -53.94 23.56 -23.59
C GLY A 440 -55.36 23.92 -23.15
N ALA A 441 -55.79 25.18 -23.23
CA ALA A 441 -57.17 25.56 -23.01
C ALA A 441 -58.09 24.90 -24.06
N ASN A 442 -59.02 24.06 -23.58
CA ASN A 442 -60.18 23.63 -24.34
C ASN A 442 -61.09 24.84 -24.64
N ALA A 443 -61.89 24.71 -25.70
CA ALA A 443 -62.92 25.68 -26.08
C ALA A 443 -64.29 25.21 -25.61
#